data_AF-A0A8T6EQ45-F1
#
_entry.id   AF-A0A8T6EQ45-F1
#
_cell.length_a   1.000
_cell.length_b   1.000
_cell.length_c   1.000
_cell.angle_alpha   90.00
_cell.angle_beta   90.00
_cell.angle_gamma   90.00
#
_symmetry.space_group_name_H-M   'P 1'
#
loop_
_entity.id
_entity.type
_entity.pdbx_description
1 polymer ?
#
loop_
_entity_poly.entity_id
_entity_poly.type
_entity_poly.pdbx_seq_one_letter_code
_entity_poly.pdbx_strand_id
1 'polypeptide(L)' 'FQRLREWRRERATRDGIPAYTLFTDRSARELAVQRPADRAALADVWGFGDARIAQIGDE' A
#
# COMPACT_ATOMS: atom_id res chain seq x y z
N PHE A 1 1.23 0.06 11.87
CA PHE A 1 2.28 0.76 11.08
C PHE A 1 3.51 -0.10 10.80
N GLN A 2 4.11 -0.78 11.80
CA GLN A 2 5.32 -1.60 11.60
C GLN A 2 5.15 -2.71 10.54
N ARG A 3 4.10 -3.54 10.63
CA ARG A 3 3.78 -4.56 9.60
C ARG A 3 3.65 -4.01 8.18
N LEU A 4 2.97 -2.86 8.03
CA LEU A 4 2.81 -2.17 6.73
C LEU A 4 4.14 -1.65 6.19
N ARG A 5 5.07 -1.30 7.08
CA ARG A 5 6.42 -0.84 6.73
C ARG A 5 7.30 -2.00 6.28
N GLU A 6 7.22 -3.14 6.98
CA GLU A 6 7.90 -4.38 6.63
C GLU A 6 7.39 -4.93 5.30
N TRP A 7 6.08 -5.08 5.15
CA TRP A 7 5.46 -5.50 3.89
C TRP A 7 5.88 -4.62 2.72
N ARG A 8 5.85 -3.29 2.89
CA ARG A 8 6.31 -2.33 1.88
C ARG A 8 7.78 -2.54 1.53
N ARG A 9 8.63 -2.87 2.50
CA ARG A 9 10.06 -3.10 2.27
C ARG A 9 10.30 -4.41 1.53
N GLU A 10 9.64 -5.48 1.94
CA GLU A 10 9.72 -6.79 1.30
C GLU A 10 9.23 -6.74 -0.15
N ARG A 11 8.07 -6.11 -0.38
CA ARG A 11 7.50 -5.90 -1.71
C ARG A 11 8.43 -5.06 -2.59
N ALA A 12 8.99 -3.99 -2.04
CA ALA A 12 9.95 -3.13 -2.74
C ALA A 12 11.21 -3.90 -3.14
N THR A 13 11.74 -4.72 -2.23
CA THR A 13 12.88 -5.60 -2.50
C THR A 13 12.54 -6.63 -3.58
N ARG A 14 11.35 -7.23 -3.54
CA ARG A 14 10.87 -8.20 -4.54
C ARG A 14 10.76 -7.59 -5.94
N ASP A 15 10.18 -6.40 -6.01
CA ASP A 15 9.93 -5.71 -7.28
C ASP A 15 11.18 -4.92 -7.75
N GLY A 16 12.26 -4.89 -6.96
CA GLY A 16 13.50 -4.17 -7.27
C GLY A 16 13.35 -2.64 -7.29
N ILE A 17 12.28 -2.12 -6.70
CA ILE A 17 11.94 -0.69 -6.70
C ILE A 17 12.11 -0.08 -5.31
N PRO A 18 12.35 1.23 -5.18
CA PRO A 18 12.41 1.87 -3.87
C PRO A 18 11.06 1.82 -3.13
N ALA A 19 11.08 1.58 -1.81
CA ALA A 19 9.88 1.46 -0.97
C ALA A 19 8.94 2.68 -1.00
N TYR A 20 9.49 3.89 -1.15
CA TYR A 20 8.67 5.11 -1.28
C TYR A 20 7.83 5.10 -2.57
N THR A 21 8.24 4.32 -3.58
CA THR A 21 7.53 4.19 -4.85
C THR A 21 6.21 3.49 -4.64
N LEU A 22 6.15 2.46 -3.77
CA LEU A 22 4.94 1.67 -3.50
C LEU A 22 3.83 2.47 -2.87
N PHE A 23 4.11 3.35 -1.92
CA PHE A 23 3.16 4.34 -1.41
C PHE A 23 3.88 5.29 -0.45
N THR A 24 3.40 6.54 -0.44
CA THR A 24 3.90 7.57 0.46
C THR A 24 3.49 7.27 1.91
N ASP A 25 4.22 7.81 2.88
CA ASP A 25 3.87 7.63 4.30
C ASP A 25 2.50 8.22 4.66
N ARG A 26 1.98 9.18 3.88
CA ARG A 26 0.60 9.65 4.01
C ARG A 26 -0.40 8.53 3.73
N SER A 27 -0.24 7.85 2.59
CA SER A 27 -1.08 6.69 2.24
C SER A 27 -0.90 5.54 3.24
N ALA A 28 0.31 5.35 3.77
CA ALA A 28 0.60 4.35 4.82
C ALA A 28 -0.18 4.61 6.11
N ARG A 29 -0.31 5.88 6.50
CA ARG A 29 -1.11 6.30 7.66
C ARG A 29 -2.59 6.13 7.39
N GLU A 30 -3.07 6.57 6.23
CA GLU A 30 -4.47 6.39 5.83
C GLU A 30 -4.86 4.90 5.82
N LEU A 31 -4.02 4.03 5.25
CA LEU A 31 -4.20 2.58 5.30
C LEU A 31 -4.30 2.05 6.74
N ALA A 32 -3.43 2.53 7.63
CA ALA A 32 -3.43 2.11 9.02
C ALA A 32 -4.67 2.60 9.79
N VAL A 33 -5.25 3.75 9.38
CA VAL A 33 -6.44 4.34 9.98
C VAL A 33 -7.72 3.71 9.41
N GLN A 34 -7.87 3.71 8.08
CA GLN A 34 -9.06 3.20 7.39
C GLN A 34 -9.16 1.68 7.44
N ARG A 35 -8.02 0.96 7.54
CA ARG A 35 -7.94 -0.51 7.55
C ARG A 35 -8.90 -1.15 6.52
N PRO A 36 -8.77 -0.77 5.24
CA PRO A 36 -9.67 -1.27 4.20
C PRO A 36 -9.59 -2.80 4.13
N ALA A 37 -10.75 -3.44 4.11
CA ALA A 37 -10.88 -4.90 4.01
C ALA A 37 -10.99 -5.38 2.55
N ASP A 38 -11.29 -4.46 1.62
CA ASP A 38 -11.61 -4.76 0.23
C ASP A 38 -10.91 -3.81 -0.73
N ARG A 39 -10.77 -4.23 -2.00
CA ARG A 39 -10.18 -3.40 -3.07
C ARG A 39 -10.91 -2.08 -3.29
N ALA A 40 -12.24 -2.07 -3.14
CA ALA A 40 -13.03 -0.85 -3.22
C ALA A 40 -12.67 0.14 -2.11
N ALA A 41 -12.48 -0.34 -0.89
CA ALA A 41 -12.05 0.49 0.23
C ALA A 41 -10.57 0.95 0.10
N LEU A 42 -9.73 0.16 -0.58
CA LEU A 42 -8.38 0.59 -0.96
C LEU A 42 -8.41 1.74 -1.98
N ALA A 43 -9.44 1.84 -2.84
CA ALA A 43 -9.60 2.93 -3.80
C ALA A 43 -9.92 4.28 -3.15
N ASP A 44 -10.55 4.26 -1.97
CA ASP A 44 -10.80 5.45 -1.15
C ASP A 44 -9.53 5.95 -0.43
N VAL A 45 -8.46 5.15 -0.40
CA VAL A 45 -7.19 5.57 0.19
C VAL A 45 -6.47 6.52 -0.74
N TRP A 46 -6.17 7.72 -0.25
CA TRP A 46 -5.43 8.71 -1.00
C TRP A 46 -4.06 8.18 -1.48
N GLY A 47 -3.82 8.23 -2.80
CA GLY A 47 -2.59 7.74 -3.42
C GLY A 47 -2.61 6.27 -3.87
N PHE A 48 -3.73 5.57 -3.69
CA PHE A 48 -3.99 4.24 -4.24
C PHE A 48 -4.83 4.37 -5.52
N GLY A 49 -4.17 4.37 -6.68
CA GLY A 49 -4.86 4.26 -7.97
C GLY A 49 -5.10 2.79 -8.37
N ASP A 50 -5.93 2.56 -9.38
CA ASP A 50 -6.28 1.20 -9.87
C ASP A 50 -5.07 0.29 -10.10
N ALA A 51 -4.01 0.79 -10.75
CA ALA A 51 -2.81 0.00 -11.00
C ALA A 51 -2.13 -0.50 -9.71
N ARG A 52 -2.23 0.30 -8.65
CA ARG A 52 -1.67 0.00 -7.34
C ARG A 52 -2.56 -0.94 -6.55
N ILE A 53 -3.87 -0.74 -6.59
CA ILE A 53 -4.84 -1.66 -5.97
C ILE A 53 -4.78 -3.03 -6.64
N ALA A 54 -4.59 -3.10 -7.95
CA ALA A 54 -4.38 -4.35 -8.66
C ALA A 54 -3.09 -5.07 -8.24
N GLN A 55 -2.02 -4.33 -7.90
CA GLN A 55 -0.78 -4.92 -7.40
C GLN A 55 -0.86 -5.38 -5.94
N ILE A 56 -1.61 -4.66 -5.10
CA ILE A 56 -1.56 -4.82 -3.64
C ILE A 56 -2.81 -5.50 -3.06
N GLY A 57 -3.98 -5.30 -3.66
CA GLY A 57 -5.27 -5.79 -3.15
C GLY A 57 -5.53 -7.28 -3.35
N ASP A 58 -4.51 -8.05 -3.72
CA ASP A 58 -4.51 -9.52 -3.85
C ASP A 58 -3.68 -10.23 -2.75
N GLU A 59 -2.95 -9.48 -1.90
CA GLU A 59 -2.13 -9.98 -0.78
C GLU A 59 -2.62 -9.43 0.57
#